data_AF-A0A316ZL68-F1
#
_entry.id   AF-A0A316ZL68-F1
#
_cell.length_a   1.000
_cell.length_b   1.000
_cell.length_c   1.000
_cell.angle_alpha   90.00
_cell.angle_beta   90.00
_cell.angle_gamma   90.00
#
_symmetry.space_group_name_H-M   'P 1'
#
loop_
_entity.id
_entity.type
_entity.pdbx_description
1 polymer ?
#
loop_
_entity_poly.entity_id
_entity_poly.type
_entity_poly.pdbx_seq_one_letter_code
_entity_poly.pdbx_strand_id
1 'polypeptide(L)'
;MSSPTFFDNANEVRLALTKLSSAVREMKPSGAKPIPPKPDCFNLLARPVTNGCRICGLPGHQSTNIKNAAMCRTALIALTRHWEDMAECISFLYSHSDRFHKAVQAIEPTYDMRLDNGVEKCGDLEVVLVDRMTRNFLKYVAHVGSRLRNNQFNPVTLLDPLTYLGRA
;
A
#
# COMPACT_ATOMS: atom_id res chain seq x y z
N MET A 1 22.65 -14.16 -34.39
CA MET A 1 22.27 -15.18 -33.38
C MET A 1 22.00 -14.42 -32.09
N SER A 2 20.73 -14.31 -31.70
CA SER A 2 20.34 -13.55 -30.50
C SER A 2 20.31 -14.50 -29.31
N SER A 3 21.13 -14.21 -28.30
CA SER A 3 21.12 -14.92 -27.01
C SER A 3 19.77 -14.75 -26.29
N PRO A 4 19.35 -15.72 -25.48
CA PRO A 4 17.96 -15.85 -25.04
C PRO A 4 17.61 -14.82 -23.97
N THR A 5 16.52 -14.08 -24.20
CA THR A 5 15.80 -13.18 -23.26
C THR A 5 15.30 -13.86 -21.97
N PHE A 6 15.62 -15.14 -21.77
CA PHE A 6 15.14 -15.97 -20.67
C PHE A 6 15.87 -15.69 -19.35
N PHE A 7 17.15 -15.27 -19.40
CA PHE A 7 17.94 -14.99 -18.21
C PHE A 7 17.59 -13.65 -17.53
N ASP A 8 17.05 -12.69 -18.29
CA ASP A 8 16.62 -11.39 -17.75
C ASP A 8 15.30 -11.53 -16.98
N ASN A 9 14.31 -12.18 -17.60
CA ASN A 9 12.98 -12.35 -16.98
C ASN A 9 13.02 -13.16 -15.68
N ALA A 10 13.80 -14.24 -15.59
CA ALA A 10 13.85 -15.07 -14.39
C ALA A 10 14.46 -14.31 -13.18
N ASN A 11 15.49 -13.50 -13.43
CA ASN A 11 16.09 -12.65 -12.40
C ASN A 11 15.16 -11.53 -11.97
N GLU A 12 14.49 -10.88 -12.91
CA GLU A 12 13.51 -9.83 -12.63
C GLU A 12 12.31 -10.37 -11.85
N VAL A 13 11.80 -11.55 -12.19
CA VAL A 13 10.75 -12.25 -11.42
C VAL A 13 11.22 -12.50 -9.99
N ARG A 14 12.44 -12.99 -9.80
CA ARG A 14 12.99 -13.21 -8.46
C ARG A 14 13.12 -11.91 -7.67
N LEU A 15 13.55 -10.81 -8.29
CA LEU A 15 13.66 -9.50 -7.65
C LEU A 15 12.29 -8.96 -7.25
N ALA A 16 11.31 -9.03 -8.14
CA ALA A 16 9.93 -8.62 -7.86
C ALA A 16 9.30 -9.44 -6.73
N LEU A 17 9.48 -10.78 -6.73
CA LEU A 17 9.02 -11.65 -5.64
C LEU A 17 9.71 -11.34 -4.31
N THR A 18 10.99 -10.99 -4.34
CA THR A 18 11.76 -10.59 -3.14
C THR A 18 11.24 -9.27 -2.57
N LYS A 19 10.94 -8.30 -3.44
CA LYS A 19 10.36 -7.02 -3.07
C LYS A 19 8.96 -7.18 -2.46
N LEU A 20 8.07 -7.94 -3.11
CA LEU A 20 6.75 -8.26 -2.54
C LEU A 20 6.85 -9.02 -1.22
N SER A 21 7.77 -9.98 -1.10
CA SER A 21 7.99 -10.70 0.15
C SER A 21 8.42 -9.78 1.28
N SER A 22 9.28 -8.81 1.00
CA SER A 22 9.70 -7.81 1.98
C SER A 22 8.54 -6.93 2.42
N ALA A 23 7.74 -6.43 1.47
CA ALA A 23 6.54 -5.65 1.77
C ALA A 23 5.52 -6.45 2.60
N VAL A 24 5.25 -7.71 2.23
CA VAL A 24 4.33 -8.60 2.95
C VAL A 24 4.78 -8.89 4.38
N ARG A 25 6.09 -9.03 4.64
CA ARG A 25 6.61 -9.14 6.00
C ARG A 25 6.29 -7.91 6.83
N GLU A 26 6.41 -6.72 6.24
CA GLU A 26 6.10 -5.45 6.90
C GLU A 26 4.60 -5.23 7.12
N MET A 27 3.74 -5.93 6.38
CA MET A 27 2.28 -5.91 6.55
C MET A 27 1.78 -6.73 7.75
N LYS A 28 2.66 -7.48 8.43
CA LYS A 28 2.33 -8.18 9.67
C LYS A 28 2.72 -7.33 10.88
N PRO A 29 1.92 -7.31 11.97
CA PRO A 29 2.25 -6.54 13.16
C PRO A 29 3.66 -6.78 13.72
N SER A 30 4.15 -8.03 13.67
CA SER A 30 5.48 -8.43 14.13
C SER A 30 6.63 -8.04 13.20
N GLY A 31 6.37 -7.87 11.90
CA GLY A 31 7.38 -7.52 10.90
C GLY A 31 7.35 -6.05 10.47
N ALA A 32 6.34 -5.30 10.90
CA ALA A 32 6.17 -3.91 10.52
C ALA A 32 7.33 -3.03 11.04
N LYS A 33 7.84 -2.16 10.17
CA LYS A 33 8.85 -1.15 10.52
C LYS A 33 8.23 -0.01 11.34
N PRO A 34 8.99 0.63 12.25
CA PRO A 34 8.54 1.86 12.92
C PRO A 34 8.16 2.92 11.88
N ILE A 35 7.11 3.71 12.16
CA ILE A 35 6.71 4.79 11.26
C ILE A 35 7.76 5.91 11.38
N PRO A 36 8.48 6.26 10.30
CA PRO A 36 9.45 7.35 10.35
C PRO A 36 8.74 8.71 10.47
N PRO A 37 9.41 9.75 11.03
CA PRO A 37 8.81 11.09 11.16
C PRO A 37 8.38 11.72 9.83
N LYS A 38 9.06 11.34 8.74
CA LYS A 38 8.76 11.77 7.36
C LYS A 38 8.68 10.51 6.50
N PRO A 39 7.51 9.85 6.42
CA PRO A 39 7.37 8.65 5.60
C PRO A 39 7.50 9.01 4.12
N ASP A 40 8.17 8.12 3.39
CA ASP A 40 8.22 8.11 1.93
C ASP A 40 8.06 6.66 1.48
N CYS A 41 7.23 6.43 0.45
CA CYS A 41 6.89 5.10 -0.05
C CYS A 41 6.60 4.07 1.07
N PHE A 42 5.72 4.41 2.02
CA PHE A 42 5.52 3.66 3.26
C PHE A 42 4.08 3.22 3.48
N ASN A 43 3.86 1.95 3.80
CA ASN A 43 2.54 1.43 4.15
C ASN A 43 2.14 1.79 5.60
N LEU A 44 1.51 2.96 5.77
CA LEU A 44 0.99 3.42 7.06
C LEU A 44 -0.18 2.59 7.60
N LEU A 45 -0.77 1.71 6.79
CA LEU A 45 -1.91 0.84 7.14
C LEU A 45 -1.49 -0.62 7.38
N ALA A 46 -0.18 -0.90 7.40
CA ALA A 46 0.36 -2.22 7.70
C ALA A 46 -0.07 -2.76 9.08
N ARG A 47 -0.44 -1.87 10.01
CA ARG A 47 -0.85 -2.20 11.38
C ARG A 47 -2.26 -1.70 11.67
N PRO A 48 -2.97 -2.30 12.64
CA PRO A 48 -4.17 -1.69 13.20
C PRO A 48 -3.89 -0.26 13.70
N VAL A 49 -4.75 0.69 13.32
CA VAL A 49 -4.61 2.09 13.72
C VAL A 49 -5.43 2.33 14.98
N THR A 50 -4.74 2.51 16.13
CA THR A 50 -5.39 2.77 17.42
C THR A 50 -5.49 4.26 17.76
N ASN A 51 -4.57 5.09 17.27
CA ASN A 51 -4.50 6.54 17.52
C ASN A 51 -4.16 7.32 16.22
N GLY A 52 -5.02 7.19 15.22
CA GLY A 52 -4.85 7.90 13.94
C GLY A 52 -4.99 9.42 14.08
N CYS A 53 -4.44 10.15 13.12
CA CYS A 53 -4.65 11.57 12.97
C CYS A 53 -6.15 11.87 12.87
N ARG A 54 -6.68 12.83 13.63
CA ARG A 54 -8.13 13.16 13.58
C ARG A 54 -8.61 13.65 12.22
N ILE A 55 -7.67 14.15 11.41
CA ILE A 55 -7.93 14.71 10.09
C ILE A 55 -7.91 13.57 9.05
N CYS A 56 -6.76 12.97 8.74
CA CYS A 56 -6.68 11.92 7.71
C CYS A 56 -6.91 10.49 8.21
N GLY A 57 -6.90 10.23 9.52
CA GLY A 57 -7.03 8.89 10.09
C GLY A 57 -5.77 8.03 10.04
N LEU A 58 -4.64 8.52 9.49
CA LEU A 58 -3.38 7.78 9.43
C LEU A 58 -2.53 7.96 10.70
N PRO A 59 -1.76 6.94 11.13
CA PRO A 59 -0.88 7.04 12.29
C PRO A 59 0.38 7.88 12.04
N GLY A 60 1.17 8.10 13.10
CA GLY A 60 2.50 8.72 13.03
C GLY A 60 2.51 10.26 13.04
N HIS A 61 1.35 10.91 13.05
CA HIS A 61 1.26 12.37 13.16
C HIS A 61 -0.11 12.80 13.70
N GLN A 62 -0.22 14.09 14.05
CA GLN A 62 -1.49 14.78 14.30
C GLN A 62 -1.47 16.12 13.56
N SER A 63 -2.56 16.45 12.88
CA SER A 63 -2.75 17.75 12.26
C SER A 63 -3.81 18.53 13.03
N THR A 64 -3.61 19.85 13.15
CA THR A 64 -4.47 20.72 13.95
C THR A 64 -5.85 20.93 13.32
N ASN A 65 -5.89 21.09 11.99
CA ASN A 65 -7.11 21.20 11.20
C ASN A 65 -6.84 20.87 9.72
N ILE A 66 -7.89 20.83 8.90
CA ILE A 66 -7.80 20.50 7.47
C ILE A 66 -7.01 21.53 6.65
N LYS A 67 -6.98 22.80 7.06
CA LYS A 67 -6.23 23.87 6.38
C LYS A 67 -4.72 23.79 6.65
N ASN A 68 -4.34 23.24 7.81
CA ASN A 68 -2.96 23.08 8.27
C ASN A 68 -2.58 21.58 8.36
N ALA A 69 -2.75 20.86 7.25
CA ALA A 69 -2.65 19.41 7.18
C ALA A 69 -1.40 18.91 6.43
N ALA A 70 -0.28 19.63 6.50
CA ALA A 70 0.96 19.27 5.78
C ALA A 70 1.46 17.84 6.10
N MET A 71 1.35 17.42 7.37
CA MET A 71 1.71 16.05 7.77
C MET A 71 0.74 15.01 7.22
N CYS A 72 -0.57 15.31 7.13
CA CYS A 72 -1.54 14.45 6.46
C CYS A 72 -1.21 14.28 4.98
N ARG A 73 -0.82 15.38 4.31
CA ARG A 73 -0.40 15.34 2.91
C ARG A 73 0.79 14.40 2.72
N THR A 74 1.85 14.57 3.51
CA THR A 74 3.04 13.70 3.47
C THR A 74 2.66 12.24 3.69
N ALA A 75 1.83 11.96 4.69
CA ALA A 75 1.37 10.62 5.01
C ALA A 75 0.56 9.98 3.85
N LEU A 76 -0.38 10.72 3.27
CA LEU A 76 -1.18 10.25 2.14
C LEU A 76 -0.33 9.98 0.90
N ILE A 77 0.58 10.90 0.55
CA ILE A 77 1.49 10.72 -0.59
C ILE A 77 2.38 9.49 -0.37
N ALA A 78 2.95 9.32 0.82
CA ALA A 78 3.79 8.17 1.13
C ALA A 78 3.04 6.84 1.00
N LEU A 79 1.78 6.80 1.47
CA LEU A 79 0.92 5.62 1.37
C LEU A 79 0.51 5.32 -0.07
N THR A 80 0.14 6.34 -0.85
CA THR A 80 -0.22 6.17 -2.27
C THR A 80 0.99 5.68 -3.06
N ARG A 81 2.16 6.30 -2.89
CA ARG A 81 3.41 5.88 -3.55
C ARG A 81 3.80 4.45 -3.23
N HIS A 82 3.59 4.00 -1.99
CA HIS A 82 3.80 2.60 -1.64
C HIS A 82 2.96 1.67 -2.51
N TRP A 83 1.68 1.98 -2.71
CA TRP A 83 0.81 1.14 -3.54
C TRP A 83 1.08 1.26 -5.03
N GLU A 84 1.52 2.42 -5.52
CA GLU A 84 2.02 2.57 -6.90
C GLU A 84 3.25 1.67 -7.13
N ASP A 85 4.22 1.70 -6.22
CA ASP A 85 5.42 0.87 -6.28
C ASP A 85 5.12 -0.64 -6.23
N MET A 86 4.13 -1.04 -5.42
CA MET A 86 3.65 -2.42 -5.37
C MET A 86 2.87 -2.82 -6.63
N ALA A 87 2.10 -1.89 -7.23
CA ALA A 87 1.33 -2.15 -8.43
C ALA A 87 2.22 -2.48 -9.63
N GLU A 88 3.37 -1.81 -9.77
CA GLU A 88 4.38 -2.14 -10.78
C GLU A 88 4.88 -3.60 -10.62
N CYS A 89 5.24 -3.98 -9.39
CA CYS A 89 5.72 -5.33 -9.09
C CYS A 89 4.65 -6.40 -9.34
N ILE A 90 3.42 -6.13 -8.92
CA ILE A 90 2.28 -7.05 -9.10
C ILE A 90 1.97 -7.21 -10.59
N SER A 91 1.91 -6.11 -11.36
CA SER A 91 1.61 -6.14 -12.79
C SER A 91 2.67 -6.91 -13.57
N PHE A 92 3.95 -6.69 -13.22
CA PHE A 92 5.06 -7.43 -13.78
C PHE A 92 4.93 -8.94 -13.51
N LEU A 93 4.75 -9.34 -12.25
CA LEU A 93 4.63 -10.74 -11.85
C LEU A 93 3.39 -11.42 -12.43
N TYR A 94 2.28 -10.72 -12.51
CA TYR A 94 1.06 -11.24 -13.13
C TYR A 94 1.24 -11.59 -14.61
N SER A 95 2.11 -10.85 -15.31
CA SER A 95 2.39 -11.04 -16.74
C SER A 95 3.50 -12.05 -17.02
N HIS A 96 4.41 -12.28 -16.06
CA HIS A 96 5.64 -13.05 -16.28
C HIS A 96 5.81 -14.28 -15.36
N SER A 97 4.91 -14.51 -14.40
CA SER A 97 4.94 -15.69 -13.52
C SER A 97 3.59 -16.43 -13.53
N ASP A 98 3.57 -17.61 -14.15
CA ASP A 98 2.37 -18.47 -14.20
C ASP A 98 1.84 -18.82 -12.80
N ARG A 99 2.74 -19.05 -11.84
CA ARG A 99 2.37 -19.36 -10.45
C ARG A 99 1.70 -18.17 -9.80
N PHE A 100 2.24 -16.98 -9.99
CA PHE A 100 1.67 -15.74 -9.45
C PHE A 100 0.33 -15.42 -10.13
N HIS A 101 0.25 -15.56 -11.45
CA HIS A 101 -0.99 -15.39 -12.22
C HIS A 101 -2.11 -16.30 -11.69
N LYS A 102 -1.82 -17.60 -11.52
CA LYS A 102 -2.77 -18.57 -10.95
C LYS A 102 -3.18 -18.21 -9.52
N ALA A 103 -2.24 -17.77 -8.69
CA ALA A 103 -2.53 -17.33 -7.32
C ALA A 103 -3.48 -16.11 -7.29
N VAL A 104 -3.30 -15.16 -8.22
CA VAL A 104 -4.21 -14.01 -8.40
C VAL A 104 -5.59 -14.45 -8.88
N GLN A 105 -5.69 -15.38 -9.82
CA GLN A 105 -7.00 -15.87 -10.29
C GLN A 105 -7.75 -16.69 -9.24
N ALA A 106 -7.04 -17.37 -8.34
CA ALA A 106 -7.63 -18.21 -7.31
C ALA A 106 -8.10 -17.44 -6.05
N ILE A 107 -7.84 -16.13 -5.96
CA ILE A 107 -8.28 -15.35 -4.80
C ILE A 107 -9.71 -14.84 -5.00
N GLU A 108 -10.53 -14.99 -3.97
CA GLU A 108 -11.91 -14.48 -3.92
C GLU A 108 -11.96 -13.30 -2.93
N PRO A 109 -11.69 -12.06 -3.38
CA PRO A 109 -11.65 -10.91 -2.48
C PRO A 109 -13.04 -10.54 -1.99
N THR A 110 -13.22 -10.45 -0.66
CA THR A 110 -14.42 -9.87 -0.03
C THR A 110 -14.06 -8.59 0.73
N TYR A 111 -15.01 -7.67 0.88
CA TYR A 111 -14.75 -6.41 1.58
C TYR A 111 -14.27 -6.61 3.03
N ASP A 112 -14.71 -7.67 3.70
CA ASP A 112 -14.35 -7.98 5.09
C ASP A 112 -12.90 -8.41 5.27
N MET A 113 -12.22 -8.85 4.19
CA MET A 113 -10.79 -9.19 4.25
C MET A 113 -9.91 -8.03 4.69
N ARG A 114 -10.38 -6.77 4.56
CA ARG A 114 -9.70 -5.58 5.09
C ARG A 114 -9.51 -5.62 6.61
N LEU A 115 -10.38 -6.33 7.34
CA LEU A 115 -10.31 -6.43 8.80
C LEU A 115 -9.11 -7.26 9.26
N ASP A 116 -8.55 -8.09 8.36
CA ASP A 116 -7.35 -8.89 8.61
C ASP A 116 -7.46 -9.77 9.87
N ASN A 117 -8.68 -10.24 10.16
CA ASN A 117 -9.06 -11.09 11.28
C ASN A 117 -9.18 -12.57 10.91
N GLY A 118 -8.97 -12.91 9.63
CA GLY A 118 -9.02 -14.29 9.14
C GLY A 118 -7.73 -15.08 9.41
N VAL A 119 -7.81 -16.40 9.23
CA VAL A 119 -6.64 -17.29 9.31
C VAL A 119 -5.64 -16.94 8.21
N GLU A 120 -4.35 -16.90 8.56
CA GLU A 120 -3.29 -16.71 7.57
C GLU A 120 -3.30 -17.87 6.57
N LYS A 121 -3.35 -17.59 5.27
CA LYS A 121 -3.12 -18.64 4.27
C LYS A 121 -1.68 -19.15 4.40
N CYS A 122 -1.54 -20.47 4.37
CA CYS A 122 -0.25 -21.17 4.25
C CYS A 122 -0.18 -21.89 2.90
N GLY A 123 1.04 -22.21 2.45
CA GLY A 123 1.27 -22.92 1.19
C GLY A 123 2.33 -22.22 0.33
N ASP A 124 2.13 -22.27 -0.98
CA ASP A 124 3.02 -21.66 -1.97
C ASP A 124 3.25 -20.17 -1.70
N LEU A 125 4.49 -19.73 -1.88
CA LEU A 125 4.91 -18.35 -1.64
C LEU A 125 3.95 -17.35 -2.31
N GLU A 126 3.66 -17.53 -3.59
CA GLU A 126 2.82 -16.65 -4.39
C GLU A 126 1.39 -16.56 -3.83
N VAL A 127 0.83 -17.66 -3.31
CA VAL A 127 -0.49 -17.68 -2.67
C VAL A 127 -0.48 -16.84 -1.39
N VAL A 128 0.57 -16.99 -0.56
CA VAL A 128 0.73 -16.21 0.67
C VAL A 128 0.92 -14.72 0.35
N LEU A 129 1.72 -14.40 -0.67
CA LEU A 129 1.94 -13.03 -1.11
C LEU A 129 0.63 -12.39 -1.60
N VAL A 130 -0.08 -13.04 -2.51
CA VAL A 130 -1.34 -12.52 -3.08
C VAL A 130 -2.42 -12.35 -2.00
N ASP A 131 -2.57 -13.31 -1.07
CA ASP A 131 -3.53 -13.20 0.03
C ASP A 131 -3.22 -11.99 0.92
N ARG A 132 -1.97 -11.82 1.35
CA ARG A 132 -1.62 -10.70 2.23
C ARG A 132 -1.71 -9.35 1.55
N MET A 133 -1.22 -9.26 0.30
CA MET A 133 -1.32 -8.04 -0.51
C MET A 133 -2.78 -7.64 -0.68
N THR A 134 -3.66 -8.59 -1.01
CA THR A 134 -5.11 -8.35 -1.16
C THR A 134 -5.73 -7.80 0.11
N ARG A 135 -5.49 -8.42 1.27
CA ARG A 135 -6.02 -7.94 2.57
C ARG A 135 -5.57 -6.52 2.88
N ASN A 136 -4.29 -6.23 2.69
CA ASN A 136 -3.75 -4.89 2.96
C ASN A 136 -4.21 -3.85 1.92
N PHE A 137 -4.36 -4.24 0.65
CA PHE A 137 -4.91 -3.36 -0.37
C PHE A 137 -6.35 -2.99 -0.06
N LEU A 138 -7.16 -3.93 0.43
CA LEU A 138 -8.53 -3.65 0.86
C LEU A 138 -8.59 -2.71 2.08
N LYS A 139 -7.58 -2.74 2.99
CA LYS A 139 -7.43 -1.69 4.03
C LYS A 139 -7.21 -0.32 3.40
N TYR A 140 -6.33 -0.23 2.41
CA TYR A 140 -6.08 1.01 1.68
C TYR A 140 -7.33 1.53 0.96
N VAL A 141 -8.03 0.67 0.21
CA VAL A 141 -9.29 1.01 -0.47
C VAL A 141 -10.34 1.48 0.53
N ALA A 142 -10.50 0.79 1.66
CA ALA A 142 -11.44 1.20 2.70
C ALA A 142 -11.06 2.54 3.35
N HIS A 143 -9.77 2.77 3.59
CA HIS A 143 -9.28 4.04 4.14
C HIS A 143 -9.56 5.20 3.17
N VAL A 144 -9.16 5.06 1.91
CA VAL A 144 -9.38 6.05 0.86
C VAL A 144 -10.87 6.26 0.59
N GLY A 145 -11.65 5.19 0.47
CA GLY A 145 -13.08 5.24 0.20
C GLY A 145 -13.90 5.87 1.33
N SER A 146 -13.59 5.56 2.59
CA SER A 146 -14.32 6.10 3.74
C SER A 146 -13.96 7.55 4.06
N ARG A 147 -12.71 7.98 3.80
CA ARG A 147 -12.21 9.30 4.19
C ARG A 147 -12.20 10.32 3.05
N LEU A 148 -11.87 9.93 1.82
CA LEU A 148 -11.82 10.86 0.68
C LEU A 148 -13.17 11.04 -0.03
N ARG A 149 -14.05 10.03 0.01
CA ARG A 149 -15.34 10.09 -0.72
C ARG A 149 -16.49 10.71 0.09
N ASN A 150 -16.41 10.72 1.43
CA ASN A 150 -17.46 11.24 2.32
C ASN A 150 -17.36 12.77 2.61
N ASN A 151 -16.92 13.58 1.65
CA ASN A 151 -16.87 15.06 1.73
C ASN A 151 -16.10 15.68 2.92
N GLN A 152 -15.38 14.89 3.74
CA GLN A 152 -14.50 15.43 4.80
C GLN A 152 -13.10 15.79 4.28
N PHE A 153 -12.72 15.33 3.09
CA PHE A 153 -11.41 15.55 2.46
C PHE A 153 -11.60 15.82 0.98
N ASN A 154 -11.31 17.03 0.51
CA ASN A 154 -11.18 17.30 -0.92
C ASN A 154 -9.69 17.12 -1.30
N PRO A 155 -9.31 16.07 -2.05
CA PRO A 155 -7.91 15.83 -2.42
C PRO A 155 -7.29 16.98 -3.23
N VAL A 156 -8.10 17.80 -3.90
CA VAL A 156 -7.64 19.01 -4.63
C VAL A 156 -7.00 20.03 -3.67
N THR A 157 -7.53 20.17 -2.44
CA THR A 157 -6.98 21.12 -1.45
C THR A 157 -5.59 20.73 -0.91
N LEU A 158 -5.16 19.48 -1.07
CA LEU A 158 -3.82 19.03 -0.66
C LEU A 158 -2.81 19.07 -1.81
N LEU A 159 -3.30 19.16 -3.05
CA LEU A 159 -2.48 19.15 -4.25
C LEU A 159 -2.32 20.54 -4.86
N ASP A 160 -3.02 21.55 -4.33
CA ASP A 160 -2.92 22.93 -4.80
C ASP A 160 -1.63 23.62 -4.28
N PRO A 161 -0.65 23.91 -5.16
CA PRO A 161 0.54 24.68 -4.80
C PRO A 161 0.23 26.14 -4.43
N LEU A 162 -0.96 26.67 -4.75
CA LEU A 162 -1.35 28.05 -4.43
C LEU A 162 -1.66 28.28 -2.95
N THR A 163 -1.86 27.22 -2.17
CA THR A 163 -1.95 27.32 -0.70
C THR A 163 -0.62 27.77 -0.06
N TYR A 164 0.48 27.73 -0.83
CA TYR A 164 1.83 28.09 -0.39
C TYR A 164 2.23 29.55 -0.69
N LEU A 165 1.47 30.26 -1.53
CA LEU A 165 1.66 31.69 -1.78
C LEU A 165 0.59 32.45 -1.02
N GLY A 166 0.95 32.85 0.20
CA GLY A 166 0.09 33.60 1.10
C GLY A 166 -0.56 34.79 0.41
N ARG A 167 -1.87 34.96 0.65
CA ARG A 167 -2.46 36.29 0.67
C ARG A 167 -1.81 37.07 1.82
N ALA A 168 -0.83 37.89 1.47
CA ALA A 168 -0.43 39.10 2.17
C ALA A 168 -0.34 40.20 1.10
#